data_AF-A0A7S4WCS5-F1
#
_entry.id   AF-A0A7S4WCS5-F1
#
_cell.length_a   1.000
_cell.length_b   1.000
_cell.length_c   1.000
_cell.angle_alpha   90.00
_cell.angle_beta   90.00
_cell.angle_gamma   90.00
#
_symmetry.space_group_name_H-M   'P 1'
#
loop_
_entity.id
_entity.type
_entity.pdbx_description
1 polymer ?
#
loop_
_entity_poly.entity_id
_entity_poly.type
_entity_poly.pdbx_seq_one_letter_code
_entity_poly.pdbx_strand_id
1 'polypeptide(L)'
;FGVKLGLDYLGEKLSENADIRATELSRLLTELGPSFIKIGQSLSIRTDLLSPAYVRGLRSLQDQVPPFSTAEARQIIEEELGQPIDAVFSVFPKEPVAAASLGQVY
;
A
#
# COMPACT_ATOMS: atom_id res chain seq x y z
N PHE A 1 1.14 18.62 8.20
CA PHE A 1 0.83 17.64 9.25
C PHE A 1 1.35 18.09 10.62
N GLY A 2 2.67 18.13 10.87
CA GLY A 2 3.25 18.37 12.20
C GLY A 2 2.77 19.63 12.94
N VAL A 3 2.72 20.80 12.27
CA VAL A 3 2.21 22.04 12.88
C VAL A 3 0.74 21.90 13.31
N LYS A 4 -0.10 21.31 12.44
CA LYS A 4 -1.52 21.13 12.74
C LYS A 4 -1.76 20.14 13.89
N LEU A 5 -0.95 19.07 13.95
CA LEU A 5 -0.98 18.11 15.05
C LEU A 5 -0.57 18.76 16.38
N GLY A 6 0.45 19.63 16.36
CA GLY A 6 0.86 20.40 17.54
C GLY A 6 -0.23 21.37 18.02
N LEU A 7 -0.93 22.03 17.10
CA LEU A 7 -2.09 22.87 17.43
C LEU A 7 -3.24 22.05 18.03
N ASP A 8 -3.53 20.88 17.48
CA ASP A 8 -4.58 20.00 18.03
C ASP A 8 -4.21 19.49 19.43
N TYR A 9 -2.93 19.21 19.69
CA TYR A 9 -2.44 18.83 21.02
C TYR A 9 -2.63 19.97 22.04
N LEU A 10 -2.20 21.19 21.69
CA LEU A 10 -2.34 22.36 22.56
C LEU A 10 -3.79 22.76 22.80
N GLY A 11 -4.67 22.52 21.83
CA GLY A 11 -6.09 22.81 21.92
C GLY A 11 -6.97 21.67 22.45
N GLU A 12 -6.38 20.55 22.88
CA GLU A 12 -7.08 19.32 23.31
C GLU A 12 -8.05 18.74 22.25
N LYS A 13 -7.81 19.03 20.97
CA LYS A 13 -8.64 18.59 19.82
C LYS A 13 -8.13 17.32 19.14
N LEU A 14 -7.18 16.61 19.75
CA LEU A 14 -6.59 15.40 19.16
C LEU A 14 -7.63 14.32 18.84
N SER A 15 -8.58 14.09 19.75
CA SER A 15 -9.64 13.09 19.54
C SER A 15 -10.65 13.55 18.48
N GLU A 16 -10.99 14.84 18.47
CA GLU A 16 -11.94 15.43 17.52
C GLU A 16 -11.40 15.38 16.08
N ASN A 17 -10.12 15.72 15.92
CA ASN A 17 -9.46 15.81 14.62
C ASN A 17 -8.76 14.51 14.20
N ALA A 18 -8.92 13.41 14.95
CA ALA A 18 -8.17 12.18 14.76
C ALA A 18 -8.31 11.59 13.35
N ASP A 19 -9.54 11.49 12.81
CA ASP A 19 -9.77 10.95 11.47
C ASP A 19 -9.20 11.85 10.36
N ILE A 20 -9.30 13.17 10.53
CA ILE A 20 -8.71 14.15 9.60
C ILE A 20 -7.18 14.00 9.60
N ARG A 21 -6.56 13.90 10.78
CA ARG A 21 -5.11 13.73 10.91
C ARG A 21 -4.63 12.38 10.41
N ALA A 22 -5.39 11.32 10.62
CA ALA A 22 -5.10 10.00 10.07
C ALA A 22 -5.04 10.03 8.54
N THR A 23 -5.99 10.73 7.90
CA THR A 23 -6.02 10.91 6.44
C THR A 23 -4.84 11.76 5.94
N GLU A 24 -4.52 12.85 6.64
CA GLU A 24 -3.34 13.67 6.31
C GLU A 24 -2.02 12.90 6.47
N LEU A 25 -1.92 12.03 7.48
CA LEU A 25 -0.76 11.17 7.69
C LEU A 25 -0.61 10.16 6.54
N SER A 26 -1.70 9.48 6.14
CA SER A 26 -1.67 8.57 5.00
C SER A 26 -1.18 9.29 3.74
N ARG A 27 -1.72 10.47 3.43
CA ARG A 27 -1.29 11.25 2.25
C ARG A 27 0.19 11.61 2.33
N LEU A 28 0.66 12.07 3.49
CA LEU A 28 2.07 12.39 3.68
C LEU A 28 2.99 11.18 3.45
N LEU A 29 2.61 10.00 3.97
CA LEU A 29 3.40 8.78 3.77
C LEU A 29 3.43 8.35 2.29
N THR A 30 2.33 8.55 1.55
CA THR A 30 2.30 8.34 0.09
C THR A 30 3.22 9.32 -0.64
N GLU A 31 3.17 10.62 -0.32
CA GLU A 31 4.01 11.66 -0.93
C GLU A 31 5.51 11.44 -0.68
N LEU A 32 5.87 10.88 0.49
CA LEU A 32 7.25 10.53 0.83
C LEU A 32 7.77 9.27 0.11
N GLY A 33 6.88 8.52 -0.54
CA GLY A 33 7.23 7.42 -1.43
C GLY A 33 7.30 6.03 -0.79
N PRO A 34 7.80 5.02 -1.55
CA PRO A 34 7.58 3.60 -1.26
C PRO A 34 8.05 3.13 0.12
N SER A 35 9.17 3.65 0.63
CA SER A 35 9.68 3.29 1.95
C SER A 35 8.71 3.72 3.07
N PHE A 36 8.09 4.90 2.94
CA PHE A 36 7.16 5.43 3.93
C PHE A 36 5.78 4.78 3.83
N ILE A 37 5.36 4.41 2.62
CA ILE A 37 4.17 3.57 2.41
C ILE A 37 4.31 2.26 3.20
N LYS A 38 5.45 1.57 3.11
CA LYS A 38 5.71 0.33 3.86
C LYS A 38 5.66 0.52 5.39
N ILE A 39 6.19 1.65 5.88
CA ILE A 39 6.09 2.00 7.31
C ILE A 39 4.61 2.18 7.70
N GLY A 40 3.85 2.92 6.90
CA GLY A 40 2.41 3.11 7.12
C GLY A 40 1.60 1.81 7.10
N GLN A 41 1.92 0.90 6.19
CA GLN A 41 1.33 -0.45 6.12
C GLN A 41 1.66 -1.29 7.37
N SER A 42 2.89 -1.23 7.86
CA SER A 42 3.30 -1.92 9.09
C SER A 42 2.62 -1.34 10.33
N LEU A 43 2.43 -0.02 10.36
CA LEU A 43 1.72 0.66 11.44
C LEU A 43 0.21 0.38 11.42
N SER A 44 -0.41 0.25 10.25
CA SER A 44 -1.87 0.06 10.12
C SER A 44 -2.37 -1.29 10.64
N ILE A 45 -1.48 -2.27 10.87
CA ILE A 45 -1.81 -3.54 11.54
C ILE A 45 -1.54 -3.56 13.05
N ARG A 46 -0.94 -2.48 13.60
CA ARG A 46 -0.60 -2.36 15.03
C ARG A 46 -1.71 -1.62 15.79
N THR A 47 -2.85 -2.27 15.96
CA THR A 47 -4.00 -1.75 16.72
C THR A 47 -3.69 -1.51 18.20
N ASP A 48 -2.58 -2.06 18.70
CA ASP A 48 -2.03 -1.83 20.03
C ASP A 48 -1.25 -0.51 20.15
N LEU A 49 -0.78 0.06 19.04
CA LEU A 49 0.02 1.30 19.02
C LEU A 49 -0.76 2.52 18.57
N LEU A 50 -1.75 2.33 17.68
CA LEU A 50 -2.47 3.43 17.04
C LEU A 50 -3.93 3.45 17.45
N SER A 51 -4.48 4.66 17.58
CA SER A 51 -5.92 4.80 17.80
C SER A 51 -6.72 4.28 16.61
N PRO A 52 -7.99 3.88 16.80
CA PRO A 52 -8.84 3.36 15.71
C PRO A 52 -8.92 4.28 14.49
N ALA A 53 -8.87 5.60 14.68
CA ALA A 53 -8.86 6.57 13.59
C ALA A 53 -7.60 6.45 12.72
N TYR A 54 -6.42 6.35 13.33
CA TYR A 54 -5.16 6.19 12.60
C TYR A 54 -5.05 4.82 11.93
N VAL A 55 -5.52 3.76 12.56
CA VAL A 55 -5.61 2.43 11.92
C VAL A 55 -6.45 2.51 10.66
N ARG A 56 -7.66 3.10 10.73
CA ARG A 56 -8.54 3.27 9.55
C ARG A 56 -7.91 4.16 8.48
N GLY A 57 -7.35 5.30 8.85
CA GLY A 57 -6.75 6.23 7.89
C GLY A 57 -5.51 5.66 7.20
N LEU A 58 -4.74 4.80 7.86
CA LEU A 58 -3.59 4.13 7.24
C LEU A 58 -3.96 2.85 6.47
N ARG A 59 -5.20 2.35 6.57
CA ARG A 59 -5.65 1.21 5.75
C ARG A 59 -5.63 1.52 4.26
N SER A 60 -5.84 2.77 3.84
CA SER A 60 -5.70 3.16 2.43
C SER A 60 -4.27 3.00 1.89
N LEU A 61 -3.26 2.91 2.76
CA LEU A 61 -1.90 2.55 2.32
C LEU A 61 -1.73 1.06 2.04
N GLN A 62 -2.64 0.22 2.54
CA GLN A 62 -2.68 -1.20 2.20
C GLN A 62 -3.43 -1.46 0.90
N ASP A 63 -4.01 -0.43 0.27
CA ASP A 63 -4.73 -0.60 -0.98
C ASP A 63 -3.81 -1.24 -2.03
N GLN A 64 -4.35 -2.28 -2.66
CA GLN A 64 -3.66 -3.09 -3.64
C GLN A 64 -3.18 -2.17 -4.76
N VAL A 65 -1.89 -2.24 -5.07
CA VAL A 65 -1.38 -1.63 -6.30
C VAL A 65 -2.09 -2.33 -7.44
N PRO A 66 -2.78 -1.61 -8.35
CA PRO A 66 -3.43 -2.27 -9.47
C PRO A 66 -2.37 -3.09 -10.23
N PRO A 67 -2.69 -4.33 -10.63
CA PRO A 67 -1.76 -5.12 -11.41
C PRO A 67 -1.44 -4.40 -12.71
N PHE A 68 -0.20 -4.55 -13.17
CA PHE A 68 0.16 -4.19 -14.54
C PHE A 68 -0.33 -5.29 -15.50
N SER A 69 -0.30 -5.01 -16.80
CA SER A 69 -0.96 -5.86 -17.78
C SER A 69 -0.40 -7.28 -17.80
N THR A 70 -1.26 -8.30 -17.93
CA THR A 70 -0.80 -9.69 -18.09
C THR A 70 0.06 -9.89 -19.33
N ALA A 71 -0.12 -9.08 -20.37
CA ALA A 71 0.75 -9.11 -21.54
C ALA A 71 2.21 -8.75 -21.18
N GLU A 72 2.41 -7.67 -20.43
CA GLU A 72 3.73 -7.26 -19.93
C GLU A 72 4.31 -8.29 -18.96
N ALA A 73 3.50 -8.86 -18.06
CA ALA A 73 3.96 -9.90 -17.15
C ALA A 73 4.43 -11.16 -17.88
N ARG A 74 3.68 -11.61 -18.90
CA ARG A 74 4.07 -12.76 -19.72
C ARG A 74 5.37 -12.49 -20.46
N GLN A 75 5.53 -11.31 -21.05
CA GLN A 75 6.76 -10.94 -21.74
C GLN A 75 7.98 -11.02 -20.82
N ILE A 76 7.90 -10.43 -19.61
CA ILE A 76 9.01 -10.46 -18.63
C ILE A 76 9.35 -11.90 -18.26
N ILE A 77 8.34 -12.74 -18.00
CA ILE A 77 8.56 -14.15 -17.62
C ILE A 77 9.22 -14.92 -18.76
N GLU A 78 8.77 -14.72 -20.01
CA GLU A 78 9.34 -15.40 -21.19
C GLU A 78 10.77 -14.95 -21.47
N GLU A 79 11.09 -13.67 -21.28
CA GLU A 79 12.45 -13.13 -21.40
C GLU A 79 13.40 -13.75 -20.35
N GLU A 80 12.96 -13.87 -19.10
CA GLU A 80 13.76 -14.45 -18.01
C GLU A 80 13.92 -15.97 -18.12
N LEU A 81 12.92 -16.68 -18.65
CA LEU A 81 12.96 -18.13 -18.85
C LEU A 81 13.60 -18.54 -20.20
N GLY A 82 13.67 -17.62 -21.16
CA GLY A 82 14.15 -17.89 -22.52
C GLY A 82 13.25 -18.81 -23.33
N GLN A 83 12.00 -19.03 -22.90
CA GLN A 83 11.03 -19.92 -23.52
C GLN A 83 9.61 -19.35 -23.41
N PRO A 84 8.71 -19.66 -24.35
CA PRO A 84 7.29 -19.28 -24.23
C PRO A 84 6.68 -19.85 -22.95
N ILE A 85 5.80 -19.09 -22.28
CA ILE A 85 5.15 -19.52 -21.03
C ILE A 85 4.42 -20.86 -21.23
N ASP A 86 3.78 -21.04 -22.39
CA ASP A 86 2.96 -22.21 -22.69
C ASP A 86 3.81 -23.48 -22.92
N ALA A 87 5.14 -23.33 -23.09
CA ALA A 87 6.08 -24.45 -23.14
C ALA A 87 6.57 -24.87 -21.74
N VAL A 88 6.54 -23.96 -20.77
CA VAL A 88 7.05 -24.19 -19.41
C VAL A 88 5.92 -24.57 -18.44
N PHE A 89 4.77 -23.91 -18.54
CA PHE A 89 3.64 -24.10 -17.64
C PHE A 89 2.47 -24.77 -18.36
N SER A 90 1.88 -25.80 -17.75
CA SER A 90 0.68 -26.45 -18.29
C SER A 90 -0.55 -25.56 -18.25
N VAL A 91 -0.61 -24.64 -17.29
CA VAL A 91 -1.68 -23.65 -17.12
C VAL A 91 -1.07 -22.37 -16.59
N PHE A 92 -1.36 -21.24 -17.23
CA PHE A 92 -1.04 -19.91 -16.74
C PHE A 92 -2.34 -19.10 -16.56
N PRO A 93 -2.63 -18.58 -15.36
CA PRO A 93 -3.85 -17.80 -15.11
C PRO A 93 -3.94 -16.55 -15.99
N LYS A 94 -5.18 -16.18 -16.37
CA LYS A 94 -5.43 -14.98 -17.19
C LYS A 94 -5.22 -13.68 -16.40
N GLU A 95 -5.51 -13.72 -15.11
CA GLU A 95 -5.46 -12.58 -14.19
C GLU A 95 -4.57 -12.93 -12.98
N PRO A 96 -3.84 -11.97 -12.42
CA PRO A 96 -3.05 -12.17 -11.22
C PRO A 96 -3.96 -12.32 -9.99
N VAL A 97 -3.52 -13.14 -9.03
CA VAL A 97 -4.19 -13.34 -7.74
C VAL A 97 -3.93 -12.19 -6.78
N ALA A 98 -2.77 -11.54 -6.87
CA ALA A 98 -2.40 -10.40 -6.04
C ALA A 98 -1.38 -9.49 -6.73
N ALA A 99 -1.35 -8.21 -6.35
CA ALA A 99 -0.35 -7.25 -6.80
C ALA A 99 0.19 -6.42 -5.63
N ALA A 100 1.48 -6.12 -5.70
CA ALA A 100 2.24 -5.40 -4.70
C ALA A 100 3.16 -4.36 -5.37
N SER A 101 3.78 -3.50 -4.56
CA SER A 101 4.60 -2.38 -5.05
C SER A 101 5.80 -2.78 -5.92
N LEU A 102 6.21 -4.04 -5.92
CA LEU A 102 7.40 -4.54 -6.64
C LEU A 102 7.09 -5.68 -7.62
N GLY A 103 5.81 -6.06 -7.77
CA GLY A 103 5.44 -7.17 -8.64
C GLY A 103 4.04 -7.69 -8.35
N GLN A 104 3.65 -8.72 -9.10
CA GLN A 104 2.35 -9.38 -8.95
C GLN A 104 2.50 -10.90 -8.97
N VAL A 105 1.53 -11.58 -8.38
CA VAL A 105 1.48 -13.04 -8.21
C VAL A 105 0.39 -13.58 -9.12
N TYR A 106 0.77 -14.54 -9.98
CA TYR A 106 -0.14 -15.34 -10.80
C TYR A 106 -0.37 -16.70 -10.16
#